data_AF-A0A9X3H4N7-F1
#
_entry.id   AF-A0A9X3H4N7-F1
#
_cell.length_a   1.000
_cell.length_b   1.000
_cell.length_c   1.000
_cell.angle_alpha   90.00
_cell.angle_beta   90.00
_cell.angle_gamma   90.00
#
_symmetry.space_group_name_H-M   'P 1'
#
loop_
_entity.id
_entity.type
_entity.pdbx_description
1 polymer ?
#
loop_
_entity_poly.entity_id
_entity_poly.type
_entity_poly.pdbx_seq_one_letter_code
_entity_poly.pdbx_strand_id
1 'polypeptide(L)'
;MAENENDTKELKFYSQKSIGIATFLGGPMASGYLIRENYRSLDQPDKGRSAFILGFVATAVIFIVIFSLPESIIDKVPNQIIPAVYTLIIYLIVEKIQGKVLTQHKEHENQFYSTWKAAGIGLISLAVMAIGLLSYAFLSPEAEAYDQYDAEMETFFQNETETMIFYEHLGTKQSNTLLRELDRKIIPKWEENIQIIEKTNEMADLPDDLIQQNALLLKYAKLRLKAFKLFKKAIEEDTDQYDWELENTHTLINKLLEEMN
;
A
#
# COMPACT_ATOMS: atom_id res chain seq x y z
N MET A 1 32.80 -49.29 23.77
CA MET A 1 32.30 -48.17 22.94
C MET A 1 31.53 -48.81 21.81
N ALA A 2 30.20 -48.70 21.80
CA ALA A 2 29.44 -49.08 20.62
C ALA A 2 29.70 -47.99 19.56
N GLU A 3 30.18 -48.37 18.38
CA GLU A 3 30.11 -47.48 17.21
C GLU A 3 28.64 -47.09 17.05
N ASN A 4 28.34 -45.78 17.16
CA ASN A 4 27.04 -45.29 16.73
C ASN A 4 26.94 -45.60 15.23
N GLU A 5 25.96 -46.42 14.86
CA GLU A 5 25.69 -46.75 13.47
C GLU A 5 25.39 -45.45 12.71
N ASN A 6 26.13 -45.19 11.62
CA ASN A 6 25.97 -43.97 10.83
C ASN A 6 24.79 -44.11 9.86
N ASP A 7 23.57 -44.11 10.41
CA ASP A 7 22.31 -44.30 9.69
C ASP A 7 22.01 -43.17 8.69
N THR A 8 22.79 -42.09 8.71
CA THR A 8 22.56 -40.90 7.88
C THR A 8 23.61 -40.69 6.78
N LYS A 9 24.53 -41.64 6.60
CA LYS A 9 25.69 -41.51 5.69
C LYS A 9 25.29 -41.19 4.25
N GLU A 10 24.28 -41.87 3.72
CA GLU A 10 23.81 -41.71 2.34
C GLU A 10 22.74 -40.62 2.19
N LEU A 11 22.34 -39.97 3.29
CA LEU A 11 21.31 -38.94 3.30
C LEU A 11 21.92 -37.55 3.11
N LYS A 12 21.13 -36.62 2.56
CA LYS A 12 21.50 -35.20 2.49
C LYS A 12 20.44 -34.33 3.14
N PHE A 13 20.89 -33.43 4.00
CA PHE A 13 20.04 -32.49 4.70
C PHE A 13 20.47 -31.04 4.44
N TYR A 14 19.53 -30.12 4.56
CA TYR A 14 19.80 -28.73 4.83
C TYR A 14 20.07 -28.58 6.33
N SER A 15 21.21 -27.97 6.67
CA SER A 15 21.54 -27.68 8.06
C SER A 15 20.57 -26.66 8.66
N GLN A 16 20.45 -26.64 9.99
CA GLN A 16 19.64 -25.66 10.71
C GLN A 16 20.04 -24.21 10.38
N LYS A 17 21.36 -23.95 10.25
CA LYS A 17 21.88 -22.63 9.81
C LYS A 17 21.42 -22.30 8.39
N SER A 18 21.49 -23.26 7.48
CA SER A 18 21.05 -23.07 6.09
C SER A 18 19.54 -22.79 6.01
N ILE A 19 18.73 -23.49 6.81
CA ILE A 19 17.29 -23.22 6.91
C ILE A 19 17.05 -21.82 7.46
N GLY A 20 17.74 -21.42 8.54
CA GLY A 20 17.63 -20.08 9.11
C GLY A 20 17.97 -18.98 8.10
N ILE A 21 19.04 -19.13 7.32
CA ILE A 21 19.43 -18.16 6.28
C ILE A 21 18.35 -18.04 5.20
N ALA A 22 17.84 -19.16 4.68
CA ALA A 22 16.79 -19.14 3.68
C ALA A 22 15.49 -18.54 4.22
N THR A 23 15.18 -18.82 5.50
CA THR A 23 14.04 -18.25 6.22
C THR A 23 14.18 -16.74 6.30
N PHE A 24 15.32 -16.23 6.78
CA PHE A 24 15.55 -14.81 6.92
C PHE A 24 15.39 -14.07 5.59
N LEU A 25 15.90 -14.63 4.49
CA LEU A 25 15.83 -14.04 3.15
C LEU A 25 14.44 -14.17 2.50
N GLY A 26 13.78 -15.32 2.65
CA GLY A 26 12.62 -15.72 1.84
C GLY A 26 11.36 -16.03 2.63
N GLY A 27 11.36 -15.78 3.95
CA GLY A 27 10.24 -16.01 4.85
C GLY A 27 10.00 -17.49 5.21
N PRO A 28 8.94 -17.76 6.01
CA PRO A 28 8.57 -19.11 6.42
C PRO A 28 8.27 -20.07 5.26
N MET A 29 7.77 -19.59 4.13
CA MET A 29 7.58 -20.38 2.90
C MET A 29 8.88 -21.06 2.44
N ALA A 30 10.00 -20.32 2.40
CA ALA A 30 11.31 -20.88 2.07
C ALA A 30 11.72 -21.98 3.06
N SER A 31 11.50 -21.73 4.35
CA SER A 31 11.81 -22.68 5.41
C SER A 31 10.98 -23.97 5.31
N GLY A 32 9.69 -23.85 4.99
CA GLY A 32 8.78 -24.98 4.83
C GLY A 32 9.23 -25.90 3.70
N TYR A 33 9.74 -25.34 2.60
CA TYR A 33 10.34 -26.11 1.51
C TYR A 33 11.59 -26.87 1.98
N LEU A 34 12.53 -26.22 2.67
CA LEU A 34 13.76 -26.88 3.11
C LEU A 34 13.51 -27.95 4.18
N ILE A 35 12.58 -27.71 5.10
CA ILE A 35 12.16 -28.69 6.12
C ILE A 35 11.50 -29.89 5.44
N ARG A 36 10.69 -29.66 4.39
CA ARG A 36 10.11 -30.73 3.56
C ARG A 36 11.19 -31.58 2.90
N GLU A 37 12.22 -30.96 2.35
CA GLU A 37 13.34 -31.68 1.72
C GLU A 37 14.08 -32.55 2.73
N ASN A 38 14.30 -32.05 3.96
CA ASN A 38 14.87 -32.86 5.04
C ASN A 38 13.97 -34.06 5.39
N TYR A 39 12.65 -33.86 5.52
CA TYR A 39 11.73 -34.97 5.77
C TYR A 39 11.68 -35.98 4.63
N ARG A 40 11.84 -35.53 3.39
CA ARG A 40 11.94 -36.42 2.23
C ARG A 40 13.18 -37.30 2.29
N SER A 41 14.32 -36.75 2.73
CA SER A 41 15.53 -37.54 2.99
C SER A 41 15.36 -38.54 4.15
N LEU A 42 14.43 -38.31 5.06
CA LEU A 42 14.09 -39.23 6.17
C LEU A 42 12.99 -40.24 5.81
N ASP A 43 12.59 -40.33 4.54
CA ASP A 43 11.46 -41.14 4.08
C ASP A 43 10.14 -40.86 4.84
N GLN A 44 9.93 -39.58 5.21
CA GLN A 44 8.74 -39.10 5.92
C GLN A 44 7.99 -38.01 5.11
N PRO A 45 7.54 -38.32 3.89
CA PRO A 45 6.97 -37.32 2.98
C PRO A 45 5.70 -36.65 3.52
N ASP A 46 4.89 -37.33 4.34
CA ASP A 46 3.67 -36.75 4.93
C ASP A 46 3.96 -35.60 5.90
N LYS A 47 5.00 -35.76 6.73
CA LYS A 47 5.48 -34.68 7.60
C LYS A 47 6.08 -33.56 6.77
N GLY A 48 6.80 -33.91 5.70
CA GLY A 48 7.33 -32.93 4.75
C GLY A 48 6.25 -32.10 4.07
N ARG A 49 5.16 -32.73 3.60
CA ARG A 49 4.02 -32.02 3.01
C ARG A 49 3.36 -31.07 4.03
N SER A 50 3.20 -31.53 5.27
CA SER A 50 2.65 -30.70 6.34
C SER A 50 3.53 -29.48 6.62
N ALA A 51 4.86 -29.65 6.70
CA ALA A 51 5.80 -28.55 6.90
C ALA A 51 5.77 -27.52 5.75
N PHE A 52 5.63 -27.99 4.51
CA PHE A 52 5.52 -27.11 3.35
C PHE A 52 4.24 -26.27 3.36
N ILE A 53 3.09 -26.90 3.63
CA ILE A 53 1.79 -26.21 3.74
C ILE A 53 1.83 -25.20 4.90
N LEU A 54 2.37 -25.59 6.06
CA LEU A 54 2.51 -24.68 7.20
C LEU A 54 3.41 -23.48 6.88
N GLY A 55 4.43 -23.64 6.04
CA GLY A 55 5.25 -22.52 5.56
C GLY A 55 4.43 -21.48 4.79
N PHE A 56 3.56 -21.92 3.87
CA PHE A 56 2.63 -21.02 3.15
C PHE A 56 1.62 -20.37 4.09
N VAL A 57 0.99 -21.15 4.98
CA VAL A 57 0.02 -20.64 5.94
C VAL A 57 0.66 -19.61 6.87
N ALA A 58 1.86 -19.88 7.39
CA ALA A 58 2.59 -18.95 8.23
C ALA A 58 2.93 -17.64 7.49
N THR A 59 3.37 -17.74 6.24
CA THR A 59 3.60 -16.55 5.39
C THR A 59 2.30 -15.74 5.21
N ALA A 60 1.18 -16.39 4.87
CA ALA A 60 -0.10 -15.71 4.70
C ALA A 60 -0.57 -15.03 6.00
N VAL A 61 -0.46 -15.72 7.14
CA VAL A 61 -0.79 -15.15 8.46
C VAL A 61 0.07 -13.94 8.78
N ILE A 62 1.37 -13.98 8.49
CA ILE A 62 2.26 -12.82 8.68
C ILE A 62 1.79 -11.63 7.84
N PHE A 63 1.45 -11.84 6.57
CA PHE A 63 0.94 -10.76 5.72
C PHE A 63 -0.39 -10.20 6.24
N ILE A 64 -1.34 -11.06 6.62
CA ILE A 64 -2.62 -10.62 7.20
C ILE A 64 -2.38 -9.76 8.44
N VAL A 65 -1.48 -10.19 9.33
CA VAL A 65 -1.13 -9.42 10.53
C VAL A 65 -0.50 -8.07 10.15
N ILE A 66 0.45 -8.05 9.21
CA ILE A 66 1.10 -6.81 8.77
C ILE A 66 0.09 -5.85 8.17
N PHE A 67 -0.77 -6.31 7.25
CA PHE A 67 -1.77 -5.45 6.60
C PHE A 67 -2.92 -5.03 7.52
N SER A 68 -3.14 -5.74 8.63
CA SER A 68 -4.14 -5.34 9.64
C SER A 68 -3.61 -4.33 10.65
N LEU A 69 -2.30 -4.05 10.66
CA LEU A 69 -1.70 -3.12 11.60
C LEU A 69 -1.75 -1.68 11.06
N PRO A 70 -2.15 -0.69 11.89
CA PRO A 70 -2.06 0.71 11.55
C PRO A 70 -0.63 1.14 11.16
N GLU A 71 -0.52 2.03 10.17
CA GLU A 71 0.77 2.56 9.70
C GLU A 71 1.61 3.17 10.83
N SER A 72 0.95 3.92 11.73
CA SER A 72 1.58 4.53 12.92
C SER A 72 2.29 3.56 13.88
N ILE A 73 1.99 2.26 13.77
CA ILE A 73 2.67 1.18 14.49
C ILE A 73 3.78 0.58 13.63
N ILE A 74 3.47 0.23 12.37
CA ILE A 74 4.42 -0.42 11.45
C ILE A 74 5.66 0.45 11.20
N ASP A 75 5.48 1.76 11.03
CA ASP A 75 6.59 2.70 10.75
C ASP A 75 7.63 2.75 11.87
N LYS A 76 7.26 2.33 13.08
CA LYS A 76 8.15 2.29 14.25
C LYS A 76 8.91 0.97 14.36
N VAL A 77 8.54 -0.05 13.59
CA VAL A 77 9.15 -1.38 13.64
C VAL A 77 10.32 -1.43 12.64
N PRO A 78 11.56 -1.62 13.09
CA PRO A 78 12.69 -1.77 12.17
C PRO A 78 12.51 -2.99 11.25
N ASN A 79 12.86 -2.83 9.96
CA ASN A 79 12.62 -3.82 8.91
C ASN A 79 13.21 -5.21 9.18
N GLN A 80 14.25 -5.33 10.02
CA GLN A 80 14.86 -6.62 10.36
C GLN A 80 14.17 -7.36 11.51
N ILE A 81 13.29 -6.70 12.28
CA ILE A 81 12.67 -7.30 13.47
C ILE A 81 11.74 -8.44 13.06
N ILE A 82 10.83 -8.20 12.12
CA ILE A 82 9.89 -9.23 11.66
C ILE A 82 10.65 -10.45 11.10
N PRO A 83 11.63 -10.27 10.18
CA PRO A 83 12.51 -11.35 9.76
C PRO A 83 13.26 -12.10 10.84
N ALA A 84 13.84 -11.37 11.81
CA ALA A 84 14.56 -11.98 12.91
C ALA A 84 13.65 -12.84 13.79
N VAL A 85 12.43 -12.34 14.09
CA VAL A 85 11.47 -13.03 14.95
C VAL A 85 11.00 -14.33 14.31
N TYR A 86 10.49 -14.31 13.06
CA TYR A 86 10.04 -15.56 12.44
C TYR A 86 11.21 -16.52 12.21
N THR A 87 12.43 -16.00 11.95
CA THR A 87 13.62 -16.85 11.75
C THR A 87 13.99 -17.55 13.04
N LEU A 88 13.94 -16.85 14.18
CA LEU A 88 14.16 -17.44 15.50
C LEU A 88 13.11 -18.52 15.80
N ILE A 89 11.83 -18.24 15.53
CA ILE A 89 10.76 -19.23 15.73
C ILE A 89 11.01 -20.48 14.89
N ILE A 90 11.33 -20.33 13.60
CA ILE A 90 11.66 -21.45 12.73
C ILE A 90 12.92 -22.19 13.21
N TYR A 91 13.95 -21.48 13.66
CA TYR A 91 15.16 -22.09 14.20
C TYR A 91 14.84 -23.03 15.38
N LEU A 92 13.97 -22.58 16.30
CA LEU A 92 13.51 -23.36 17.45
C LEU A 92 12.62 -24.54 17.02
N ILE A 93 11.76 -24.35 16.02
CA ILE A 93 10.94 -25.44 15.45
C ILE A 93 11.84 -26.52 14.86
N VAL A 94 12.83 -26.15 14.03
CA VAL A 94 13.77 -27.08 13.40
C VAL A 94 14.58 -27.83 14.46
N GLU A 95 15.05 -27.14 15.50
CA GLU A 95 15.71 -27.78 16.65
C GLU A 95 14.84 -28.88 17.25
N LYS A 96 13.58 -28.56 17.51
CA LYS A 96 12.63 -29.49 18.12
C LYS A 96 12.32 -30.70 17.24
N ILE A 97 12.17 -30.52 15.93
CA ILE A 97 11.69 -31.58 15.03
C ILE A 97 12.80 -32.37 14.33
N GLN A 98 13.96 -31.75 14.09
CA GLN A 98 15.07 -32.30 13.31
C GLN A 98 16.44 -32.16 14.01
N GLY A 99 16.54 -31.49 15.16
CA GLY A 99 17.83 -31.21 15.82
C GLY A 99 18.66 -32.45 16.14
N LYS A 100 18.03 -33.53 16.64
CA LYS A 100 18.72 -34.80 16.94
C LYS A 100 19.40 -35.41 15.71
N VAL A 101 18.65 -35.56 14.61
CA VAL A 101 19.19 -36.18 13.39
C VAL A 101 20.21 -35.28 12.70
N LEU A 102 20.02 -33.96 12.71
CA LEU A 102 21.00 -33.01 12.17
C LEU A 102 22.30 -33.01 12.98
N THR A 103 22.20 -33.16 14.31
CA THR A 103 23.39 -33.26 15.18
C THR A 103 24.15 -34.54 14.93
N GLN A 104 23.46 -35.70 14.90
CA GLN A 104 24.09 -36.98 14.55
C GLN A 104 24.74 -36.94 13.16
N HIS A 105 24.08 -36.36 12.17
CA HIS A 105 24.63 -36.22 10.83
C HIS A 105 25.92 -35.37 10.81
N LYS A 106 25.97 -34.33 11.64
CA LYS A 106 27.15 -33.47 11.80
C LYS A 106 28.29 -34.16 12.56
N GLU A 107 27.98 -34.91 13.62
CA GLU A 107 28.97 -35.65 14.43
C GLU A 107 29.70 -36.73 13.62
N HIS A 108 29.01 -37.34 12.64
CA HIS A 108 29.62 -38.28 11.69
C HIS A 108 30.30 -37.61 10.49
N GLU A 109 30.44 -36.28 10.51
CA GLU A 109 31.06 -35.48 9.43
C GLU A 109 30.41 -35.67 8.04
N ASN A 110 29.13 -36.04 8.01
CA ASN A 110 28.41 -36.24 6.76
C ASN A 110 28.12 -34.88 6.07
N GLN A 111 27.94 -34.93 4.74
CA GLN A 111 27.81 -33.72 3.91
C GLN A 111 26.39 -33.15 3.89
N PHE A 112 26.23 -31.92 4.38
CA PHE A 112 25.02 -31.13 4.18
C PHE A 112 24.94 -30.53 2.76
N TYR A 113 23.72 -30.16 2.34
CA TYR A 113 23.56 -29.25 1.22
C TYR A 113 24.26 -27.91 1.49
N SER A 114 24.81 -27.33 0.42
CA SER A 114 25.46 -26.02 0.47
C SER A 114 24.51 -24.93 0.98
N THR A 115 25.01 -24.08 1.87
CA THR A 115 24.31 -22.89 2.35
C THR A 115 23.91 -21.94 1.22
N TRP A 116 24.71 -21.86 0.14
CA TRP A 116 24.36 -21.07 -1.05
C TRP A 116 23.12 -21.58 -1.76
N LYS A 117 22.91 -22.90 -1.78
CA LYS A 117 21.69 -23.50 -2.34
C LYS A 117 20.46 -23.09 -1.52
N ALA A 118 20.59 -23.10 -0.19
CA ALA A 118 19.52 -22.66 0.69
C ALA A 118 19.23 -21.16 0.55
N ALA A 119 20.26 -20.32 0.49
CA ALA A 119 20.12 -18.88 0.25
C ALA A 119 19.42 -18.61 -1.09
N GLY A 120 19.79 -19.32 -2.17
CA GLY A 120 19.12 -19.23 -3.47
C GLY A 120 17.64 -19.60 -3.41
N ILE A 121 17.26 -20.62 -2.64
CA ILE A 121 15.85 -20.98 -2.39
C ILE A 121 15.12 -19.86 -1.63
N GLY A 122 15.77 -19.24 -0.65
CA GLY A 122 15.27 -18.05 0.03
C GLY A 122 14.99 -16.90 -0.94
N LEU A 123 15.93 -16.61 -1.84
CA LEU A 123 15.76 -15.56 -2.86
C LEU A 123 14.66 -15.88 -3.87
N ILE A 124 14.51 -17.15 -4.28
CA ILE A 124 13.38 -17.56 -5.14
C ILE A 124 12.05 -17.34 -4.41
N SER A 125 11.97 -17.74 -3.15
CA SER A 125 10.79 -17.53 -2.31
C SER A 125 10.44 -16.05 -2.20
N LEU A 126 11.45 -15.19 -1.97
CA LEU A 126 11.30 -13.74 -1.96
C LEU A 126 10.78 -13.21 -3.31
N ALA A 127 11.35 -13.66 -4.44
CA ALA A 127 10.91 -13.25 -5.76
C ALA A 127 9.45 -13.65 -6.05
N VAL A 128 9.04 -14.86 -5.66
CA VAL A 128 7.65 -15.31 -5.79
C VAL A 128 6.71 -14.43 -4.97
N MET A 129 7.07 -14.10 -3.73
CA MET A 129 6.27 -13.18 -2.91
C MET A 129 6.21 -11.78 -3.50
N ALA A 130 7.33 -11.25 -4.00
CA ALA A 130 7.39 -9.94 -4.63
C ALA A 130 6.51 -9.89 -5.89
N ILE A 131 6.53 -10.92 -6.73
CA ILE A 131 5.65 -11.01 -7.90
C ILE A 131 4.18 -11.02 -7.48
N GLY A 132 3.82 -11.76 -6.42
CA GLY A 132 2.45 -11.77 -5.90
C GLY A 132 2.00 -10.39 -5.42
N LEU A 133 2.83 -9.69 -4.65
CA LEU A 133 2.55 -8.34 -4.16
C LEU A 133 2.44 -7.32 -5.31
N LEU A 134 3.36 -7.36 -6.27
CA LEU A 134 3.32 -6.48 -7.44
C LEU A 134 2.09 -6.77 -8.30
N SER A 135 1.72 -8.04 -8.46
CA SER A 135 0.50 -8.41 -9.20
C SER A 135 -0.74 -7.84 -8.52
N TYR A 136 -0.81 -7.91 -7.19
CA TYR A 136 -1.90 -7.27 -6.45
C TYR A 136 -1.90 -5.74 -6.64
N ALA A 137 -0.73 -5.09 -6.50
CA ALA A 137 -0.63 -3.63 -6.58
C ALA A 137 -0.98 -3.05 -7.97
N PHE A 138 -0.70 -3.76 -9.06
CA PHE A 138 -0.87 -3.25 -10.43
C PHE A 138 -2.10 -3.80 -11.16
N LEU A 139 -2.73 -4.86 -10.66
CA LEU A 139 -3.88 -5.50 -11.31
C LEU A 139 -5.12 -5.50 -10.41
N SER A 140 -5.08 -4.82 -9.26
CA SER A 140 -6.26 -4.66 -8.41
C SER A 140 -7.26 -3.69 -9.05
N PRO A 141 -8.59 -3.90 -8.84
CA PRO A 141 -9.61 -2.92 -9.23
C PRO A 141 -9.35 -1.53 -8.63
N GLU A 142 -8.82 -1.50 -7.40
CA GLU A 142 -8.41 -0.27 -6.72
C GLU A 142 -7.42 0.55 -7.57
N ALA A 143 -6.42 -0.10 -8.20
CA ALA A 143 -5.44 0.59 -9.05
C ALA A 143 -6.10 1.25 -10.27
N GLU A 144 -7.08 0.58 -10.90
CA GLU A 144 -7.85 1.16 -12.00
C GLU A 144 -8.72 2.34 -11.53
N ALA A 145 -9.30 2.25 -10.33
CA ALA A 145 -10.08 3.34 -9.73
C ALA A 145 -9.20 4.59 -9.46
N TYR A 146 -7.96 4.41 -9.00
CA TYR A 146 -7.00 5.50 -8.84
C TYR A 146 -6.69 6.21 -10.16
N ASP A 147 -6.39 5.46 -11.23
CA ASP A 147 -6.09 6.04 -12.54
C ASP A 147 -7.28 6.87 -13.09
N GLN A 148 -8.50 6.38 -12.91
CA GLN A 148 -9.71 7.10 -13.31
C GLN A 148 -9.94 8.34 -12.45
N TYR A 149 -9.72 8.24 -11.14
CA TYR A 149 -9.85 9.36 -10.21
C TYR A 149 -8.85 10.47 -10.55
N ASP A 150 -7.59 10.14 -10.81
CA ASP A 150 -6.53 11.10 -11.12
C ASP A 150 -6.84 11.90 -12.39
N ALA A 151 -7.38 11.24 -13.43
CA ALA A 151 -7.78 11.92 -14.67
C ALA A 151 -8.90 12.95 -14.44
N GLU A 152 -9.87 12.63 -13.58
CA GLU A 152 -10.94 13.55 -13.21
C GLU A 152 -10.39 14.71 -12.35
N MET A 153 -9.47 14.44 -11.43
CA MET A 153 -8.82 15.46 -10.60
C MET A 153 -7.94 16.40 -11.40
N GLU A 154 -7.26 15.93 -12.45
CA GLU A 154 -6.52 16.80 -13.37
C GLU A 154 -7.43 17.87 -13.98
N THR A 155 -8.63 17.47 -14.42
CA THR A 155 -9.64 18.41 -14.95
C THR A 155 -10.10 19.37 -13.86
N PHE A 156 -10.35 18.88 -12.65
CA PHE A 156 -10.74 19.71 -11.51
C PHE A 156 -9.73 20.83 -11.24
N PHE A 157 -8.45 20.49 -11.14
CA PHE A 157 -7.37 21.44 -10.82
C PHE A 157 -7.06 22.39 -11.97
N GLN A 158 -7.20 21.92 -13.21
CA GLN A 158 -7.10 22.79 -14.38
C GLN A 158 -8.21 23.84 -14.36
N ASN A 159 -9.45 23.43 -14.10
CA ASN A 159 -10.60 24.33 -13.99
C ASN A 159 -10.40 25.37 -12.87
N GLU A 160 -9.91 24.95 -11.72
CA GLU A 160 -9.56 25.86 -10.63
C GLU A 160 -8.53 26.91 -11.11
N THR A 161 -7.39 26.46 -11.63
CA THR A 161 -6.30 27.33 -12.08
C THR A 161 -6.79 28.35 -13.11
N GLU A 162 -7.55 27.89 -14.10
CA GLU A 162 -8.07 28.73 -15.19
C GLU A 162 -9.11 29.76 -14.76
N THR A 163 -9.75 29.56 -13.60
CA THR A 163 -10.77 30.47 -13.07
C THR A 163 -10.22 31.45 -12.05
N MET A 164 -9.11 31.13 -11.38
CA MET A 164 -8.46 32.06 -10.44
C MET A 164 -7.95 33.34 -11.11
N ILE A 165 -7.63 33.31 -12.41
CA ILE A 165 -7.24 34.52 -13.17
C ILE A 165 -8.31 35.63 -13.13
N PHE A 166 -9.58 35.30 -12.82
CA PHE A 166 -10.63 36.28 -12.66
C PHE A 166 -10.29 37.38 -11.65
N TYR A 167 -9.58 37.04 -10.57
CA TYR A 167 -9.20 38.01 -9.54
C TYR A 167 -8.23 39.08 -10.08
N GLU A 168 -7.42 38.76 -11.07
CA GLU A 168 -6.54 39.73 -11.75
C GLU A 168 -7.33 40.66 -12.69
N HIS A 169 -8.47 40.18 -13.17
CA HIS A 169 -9.37 40.94 -14.05
C HIS A 169 -10.29 41.89 -13.26
N LEU A 170 -10.49 41.66 -11.96
CA LEU A 170 -11.26 42.54 -11.09
C LEU A 170 -10.61 43.93 -11.03
N GLY A 171 -11.42 44.98 -11.21
CA GLY A 171 -10.97 46.37 -11.20
C GLY A 171 -10.16 46.80 -12.44
N THR A 172 -9.81 45.88 -13.34
CA THR A 172 -9.02 46.17 -14.56
C THR A 172 -9.85 46.05 -15.84
N LYS A 173 -10.86 45.18 -15.88
CA LYS A 173 -11.77 45.01 -17.02
C LYS A 173 -13.14 45.65 -16.78
N GLN A 174 -13.84 45.95 -17.87
CA GLN A 174 -15.22 46.48 -17.82
C GLN A 174 -16.22 45.42 -17.32
N SER A 175 -17.25 45.85 -16.59
CA SER A 175 -18.32 45.01 -16.01
C SER A 175 -18.91 44.01 -17.00
N ASN A 176 -19.28 44.42 -18.22
CA ASN A 176 -19.81 43.52 -19.25
C ASN A 176 -18.85 42.40 -19.65
N THR A 177 -17.54 42.67 -19.62
CA THR A 177 -16.53 41.64 -19.93
C THR A 177 -16.41 40.65 -18.78
N LEU A 178 -16.43 41.14 -17.54
CA LEU A 178 -16.40 40.31 -16.33
C LEU A 178 -17.64 39.41 -16.24
N LEU A 179 -18.84 39.96 -16.47
CA LEU A 179 -20.09 39.19 -16.50
C LEU A 179 -20.05 38.08 -17.55
N ARG A 180 -19.56 38.39 -18.75
CA ARG A 180 -19.39 37.39 -19.82
C ARG A 180 -18.39 36.30 -19.45
N GLU A 181 -17.30 36.64 -18.76
CA GLU A 181 -16.30 35.69 -18.28
C GLU A 181 -16.88 34.77 -17.20
N LEU A 182 -17.65 35.35 -16.27
CA LEU A 182 -18.36 34.63 -15.22
C LEU A 182 -19.35 33.61 -15.81
N ASP A 183 -20.19 34.06 -16.75
CA ASP A 183 -21.24 33.23 -17.33
C ASP A 183 -20.75 32.16 -18.28
N ARG A 184 -19.75 32.47 -19.11
CA ARG A 184 -19.31 31.55 -20.18
C ARG A 184 -18.19 30.61 -19.76
N LYS A 185 -17.44 30.95 -18.71
CA LYS A 185 -16.24 30.20 -18.33
C LYS A 185 -16.24 29.84 -16.85
N ILE A 186 -16.33 30.81 -15.95
CA ILE A 186 -15.99 30.59 -14.55
C ILE A 186 -17.06 29.77 -13.83
N ILE A 187 -18.31 30.23 -13.84
CA ILE A 187 -19.41 29.53 -13.16
C ILE A 187 -19.59 28.11 -13.72
N PRO A 188 -19.62 27.88 -15.05
CA PRO A 188 -19.70 26.53 -15.61
C PRO A 188 -18.57 25.59 -15.15
N LYS A 189 -17.32 26.07 -15.10
CA LYS A 189 -16.17 25.24 -14.65
C LYS A 189 -16.27 24.84 -13.18
N TRP A 190 -16.81 25.70 -12.32
CA TRP A 190 -17.05 25.32 -10.91
C TRP A 190 -18.25 24.38 -10.75
N GLU A 191 -19.26 24.49 -11.61
CA GLU A 191 -20.36 23.52 -11.66
C GLU A 191 -19.89 22.15 -12.17
N GLU A 192 -19.01 22.14 -13.18
CA GLU A 192 -18.32 20.93 -13.65
C GLU A 192 -17.46 20.30 -12.54
N ASN A 193 -16.67 21.10 -11.80
CA ASN A 193 -15.88 20.58 -10.68
C ASN A 193 -16.72 19.93 -9.58
N ILE A 194 -17.92 20.45 -9.31
CA ILE A 194 -18.86 19.80 -8.37
C ILE A 194 -19.33 18.46 -8.93
N GLN A 195 -19.68 18.40 -10.22
CA GLN A 195 -20.11 17.17 -10.89
C GLN A 195 -18.99 16.13 -10.94
N ILE A 196 -17.74 16.56 -11.16
CA ILE A 196 -16.56 15.69 -11.09
C ILE A 196 -16.50 14.99 -9.73
N ILE A 197 -16.62 15.74 -8.63
CA ILE A 197 -16.55 15.15 -7.28
C ILE A 197 -17.77 14.24 -6.98
N GLU A 198 -18.96 14.62 -7.46
CA GLU A 198 -20.16 13.77 -7.32
C GLU A 198 -19.98 12.46 -8.08
N LYS A 199 -19.47 12.51 -9.32
CA LYS A 199 -19.17 11.34 -10.15
C LYS A 199 -18.08 10.46 -9.53
N THR A 200 -16.98 11.03 -9.02
CA THR A 200 -15.90 10.23 -8.44
C THR A 200 -16.34 9.54 -7.15
N ASN A 201 -17.21 10.14 -6.34
CA ASN A 201 -17.79 9.48 -5.17
C ASN A 201 -18.71 8.28 -5.50
N GLU A 202 -19.15 8.15 -6.75
CA GLU A 202 -19.94 7.00 -7.23
C GLU A 202 -19.07 5.86 -7.78
N MET A 203 -17.74 6.06 -7.88
CA MET A 203 -16.83 5.02 -8.36
C MET A 203 -16.78 3.84 -7.39
N ALA A 204 -16.90 2.64 -7.94
CA ALA A 204 -16.67 1.41 -7.19
C ALA A 204 -15.18 1.33 -6.80
N ASP A 205 -14.91 0.74 -5.63
CA ASP A 205 -13.54 0.48 -5.13
C ASP A 205 -12.69 1.73 -4.92
N LEU A 206 -13.31 2.92 -4.81
CA LEU A 206 -12.61 4.14 -4.43
C LEU A 206 -12.20 4.07 -2.94
N PRO A 207 -10.91 4.27 -2.61
CA PRO A 207 -10.42 4.29 -1.24
C PRO A 207 -11.14 5.29 -0.31
N ASP A 208 -11.32 4.90 0.95
CA ASP A 208 -12.01 5.72 1.96
C ASP A 208 -11.34 7.08 2.22
N ASP A 209 -10.02 7.16 2.10
CA ASP A 209 -9.26 8.41 2.23
C ASP A 209 -9.55 9.38 1.09
N LEU A 210 -9.70 8.90 -0.14
CA LEU A 210 -10.12 9.73 -1.27
C LEU A 210 -11.58 10.19 -1.13
N ILE A 211 -12.47 9.37 -0.59
CA ILE A 211 -13.86 9.79 -0.29
C ILE A 211 -13.86 10.93 0.76
N GLN A 212 -13.01 10.84 1.78
CA GLN A 212 -12.87 11.91 2.78
C GLN A 212 -12.30 13.19 2.17
N GLN A 213 -11.30 13.08 1.29
CA GLN A 213 -10.74 14.20 0.56
C GLN A 213 -11.78 14.86 -0.37
N ASN A 214 -12.55 14.06 -1.09
CA ASN A 214 -13.66 14.52 -1.94
C ASN A 214 -14.69 15.33 -1.14
N ALA A 215 -14.98 14.96 0.11
CA ALA A 215 -15.89 15.73 0.94
C ALA A 215 -15.38 17.15 1.24
N LEU A 216 -14.06 17.34 1.36
CA LEU A 216 -13.42 18.65 1.51
C LEU A 216 -13.43 19.41 0.18
N LEU A 217 -13.02 18.76 -0.92
CA LEU A 217 -13.02 19.35 -2.27
C LEU A 217 -14.42 19.80 -2.71
N LEU A 218 -15.47 19.04 -2.39
CA LEU A 218 -16.85 19.40 -2.70
C LEU A 218 -17.29 20.67 -1.96
N LYS A 219 -16.95 20.78 -0.67
CA LYS A 219 -17.21 22.00 0.12
C LYS A 219 -16.47 23.19 -0.46
N TYR A 220 -15.20 22.99 -0.82
CA TYR A 220 -14.36 24.01 -1.44
C TYR A 220 -14.96 24.51 -2.75
N ALA A 221 -15.32 23.60 -3.66
CA ALA A 221 -15.91 23.95 -4.95
C ALA A 221 -17.25 24.68 -4.79
N LYS A 222 -18.10 24.26 -3.85
CA LYS A 222 -19.37 24.94 -3.54
C LYS A 222 -19.16 26.37 -3.01
N LEU A 223 -18.17 26.58 -2.14
CA LEU A 223 -17.83 27.92 -1.64
C LEU A 223 -17.26 28.81 -2.76
N ARG A 224 -16.41 28.27 -3.63
CA ARG A 224 -15.88 29.00 -4.80
C ARG A 224 -17.00 29.39 -5.76
N LEU A 225 -17.89 28.45 -6.11
CA LEU A 225 -19.07 28.73 -6.93
C LEU A 225 -19.93 29.83 -6.31
N LYS A 226 -20.15 29.79 -4.98
CA LYS A 226 -20.88 30.82 -4.25
C LYS A 226 -20.21 32.18 -4.39
N ALA A 227 -18.89 32.27 -4.19
CA ALA A 227 -18.15 33.52 -4.32
C ALA A 227 -18.28 34.11 -5.74
N PHE A 228 -18.12 33.30 -6.79
CA PHE A 228 -18.28 33.80 -8.17
C PHE A 228 -19.73 34.21 -8.50
N LYS A 229 -20.74 33.54 -7.94
CA LYS A 229 -22.14 33.96 -8.05
C LYS A 229 -22.41 35.28 -7.31
N LEU A 230 -21.75 35.53 -6.18
CA LEU A 230 -21.83 36.81 -5.47
C LEU A 230 -21.15 37.94 -6.26
N PHE A 231 -19.95 37.70 -6.82
CA PHE A 231 -19.31 38.65 -7.72
C PHE A 231 -20.20 39.01 -8.91
N LYS A 232 -20.84 38.01 -9.53
CA LYS A 232 -21.79 38.24 -10.61
C LYS A 232 -22.89 39.22 -10.17
N LYS A 233 -23.56 38.95 -9.05
CA LYS A 233 -24.62 39.82 -8.53
C LYS A 233 -24.14 41.23 -8.24
N ALA A 234 -23.00 41.37 -7.56
CA ALA A 234 -22.42 42.67 -7.24
C ALA A 234 -22.15 43.51 -8.51
N ILE A 235 -21.64 42.88 -9.57
CA ILE A 235 -21.36 43.53 -10.85
C ILE A 235 -22.65 43.83 -11.64
N GLU A 236 -23.65 42.95 -11.61
CA GLU A 236 -24.96 43.17 -12.28
C GLU A 236 -25.76 44.29 -11.62
N GLU A 237 -25.71 44.38 -10.30
CA GLU A 237 -26.49 45.33 -9.50
C GLU A 237 -25.72 46.62 -9.18
N ASP A 238 -24.44 46.71 -9.54
CA ASP A 238 -23.54 47.83 -9.26
C ASP A 238 -23.57 48.24 -7.77
N THR A 239 -23.29 47.28 -6.89
CA THR A 239 -23.49 47.41 -5.44
C THR A 239 -22.45 46.64 -4.62
N ASP A 240 -22.10 47.22 -3.46
CA ASP A 240 -21.19 46.64 -2.48
C ASP A 240 -21.92 45.83 -1.39
N GLN A 241 -23.24 45.64 -1.49
CA GLN A 241 -24.04 44.97 -0.46
C GLN A 241 -23.62 43.51 -0.20
N TYR A 242 -22.87 42.90 -1.12
CA TYR A 242 -22.39 41.53 -1.05
C TYR A 242 -20.97 41.39 -0.48
N ASP A 243 -20.26 42.49 -0.22
CA ASP A 243 -18.85 42.48 0.19
C ASP A 243 -18.63 41.67 1.47
N TRP A 244 -19.48 41.86 2.48
CA TRP A 244 -19.39 41.10 3.72
C TRP A 244 -19.58 39.60 3.49
N GLU A 245 -20.51 39.21 2.60
CA GLU A 245 -20.75 37.80 2.30
C GLU A 245 -19.59 37.19 1.49
N LEU A 246 -18.97 37.97 0.60
CA LEU A 246 -17.76 37.60 -0.13
C LEU A 246 -16.58 37.37 0.83
N GLU A 247 -16.30 38.34 1.71
CA GLU A 247 -15.22 38.25 2.71
C GLU A 247 -15.41 37.02 3.63
N ASN A 248 -16.63 36.81 4.12
CA ASN A 248 -16.95 35.63 4.92
C ASN A 248 -16.76 34.32 4.12
N THR A 249 -17.18 34.29 2.85
CA THR A 249 -17.00 33.13 1.99
C THR A 249 -15.52 32.83 1.74
N HIS A 250 -14.69 33.85 1.49
CA HIS A 250 -13.24 33.69 1.35
C HIS A 250 -12.56 33.25 2.64
N THR A 251 -13.01 33.74 3.80
CA THR A 251 -12.52 33.28 5.10
C THR A 251 -12.78 31.78 5.28
N LEU A 252 -13.98 31.30 4.95
CA LEU A 252 -14.32 29.88 5.00
C LEU A 252 -13.49 29.05 4.02
N ILE A 253 -13.22 29.58 2.82
CA ILE A 253 -12.33 28.94 1.85
C ILE A 253 -10.92 28.79 2.43
N ASN A 254 -10.35 29.86 2.99
CA ASN A 254 -8.99 29.82 3.55
C ASN A 254 -8.89 28.80 4.70
N LYS A 255 -9.88 28.78 5.60
CA LYS A 255 -9.93 27.78 6.67
C LYS A 255 -9.98 26.35 6.13
N LEU A 256 -10.75 26.12 5.06
CA LEU A 256 -10.84 24.79 4.45
C LEU A 256 -9.53 24.38 3.77
N LEU A 257 -8.83 25.33 3.13
CA LEU A 257 -7.50 25.09 2.54
C LEU A 257 -6.45 24.78 3.62
N GLU A 258 -6.56 25.38 4.81
CA GLU A 258 -5.73 25.02 5.98
C GLU A 258 -6.05 23.61 6.49
N GLU A 259 -7.30 23.16 6.42
CA GLU A 259 -7.69 21.78 6.80
C GLU A 259 -7.22 20.71 5.78
N MET A 260 -6.92 21.12 4.54
CA MET A 260 -6.46 20.23 3.46
C MET A 260 -4.92 20.10 3.36
N ASN A 261 -4.17 20.94 4.08
CA ASN A 261 -2.70 20.92 4.13
C ASN A 261 -2.18 20.22 5.38
#